data_AF-V5HSG3-F1
#
_entry.id   AF-V5HSG3-F1
#
_cell.length_a   1.000
_cell.length_b   1.000
_cell.length_c   1.000
_cell.angle_alpha   90.00
_cell.angle_beta   90.00
_cell.angle_gamma   90.00
#
_symmetry.space_group_name_H-M   'P 1'
#
loop_
_entity.id
_entity.type
_entity.pdbx_description
1 polymer ?
#
loop_
_entity_poly.entity_id
_entity_poly.type
_entity_poly.pdbx_seq_one_letter_code
_entity_poly.pdbx_strand_id
1 'polypeptide(L)'
;GRCINCYTCSSLNGSDPNCHDPLNPAYTRYSTDLHRALKKNYIGEFPAHFCVKVVGRTVETNIEMVIRICSLVDHGQLVTGCSATRRPCCRAVILTCNSNGCNVATPLMPSVSAPWVAGLFLLAALVPSTSQSALHTGVLIG
;
A
#
# COMPACT_ATOMS: atom_id res chain seq x y z
N GLY A 1 22.58 -2.29 -8.48
CA GLY A 1 21.12 -2.30 -8.22
C GLY A 1 20.39 -2.49 -9.52
N ARG A 2 19.23 -3.16 -9.52
CA ARG A 2 18.41 -3.30 -10.73
C ARG A 2 17.74 -1.96 -11.03
N CYS A 3 17.82 -1.50 -12.28
CA CYS A 3 17.06 -0.34 -12.75
C CYS A 3 15.59 -0.73 -12.86
N ILE A 4 14.69 0.19 -12.53
CA ILE A 4 13.25 -0.02 -12.65
C ILE A 4 12.60 1.08 -13.49
N ASN A 5 11.47 0.71 -14.09
CA ASN A 5 10.63 1.59 -14.86
C ASN A 5 9.39 1.97 -14.04
N CYS A 6 8.96 3.23 -14.08
CA CYS A 6 7.77 3.67 -13.34
C CYS A 6 6.81 4.43 -14.24
N TYR A 7 5.57 4.54 -13.78
CA TYR A 7 4.63 5.47 -14.36
C TYR A 7 5.00 6.91 -13.98
N THR A 8 4.92 7.82 -14.95
CA THR A 8 5.19 9.24 -14.75
C THR A 8 4.04 10.10 -15.26
N CYS A 9 3.55 10.98 -14.39
CA CYS A 9 2.46 11.90 -14.70
C CYS A 9 2.33 12.95 -13.58
N SER A 10 1.62 14.04 -13.87
CA SER A 10 1.16 14.97 -12.85
C SER A 10 -0.23 15.47 -13.20
N SER A 11 -1.13 15.48 -12.21
CA SER A 11 -2.45 16.05 -12.33
C SER A 11 -2.71 17.01 -11.19
N LEU A 12 -3.31 18.15 -11.53
CA LEU A 12 -3.87 19.11 -10.58
C LEU A 12 -5.38 19.17 -10.83
N ASN A 13 -6.17 18.94 -9.78
CA ASN A 13 -7.62 18.98 -9.81
C ASN A 13 -8.25 18.18 -10.98
N GLY A 14 -7.73 16.98 -11.24
CA GLY A 14 -8.25 16.12 -12.32
C GLY A 14 -7.83 16.51 -13.74
N SER A 15 -6.86 17.42 -13.92
CA SER A 15 -6.36 17.82 -15.25
C SER A 15 -5.84 16.68 -16.13
N ASP A 16 -5.51 15.54 -15.52
CA ASP A 16 -5.14 14.30 -16.20
C ASP A 16 -5.76 13.13 -15.42
N PRO A 17 -6.99 12.72 -15.77
CA PRO A 17 -7.70 11.65 -15.08
C PRO A 17 -6.95 10.31 -15.09
N ASN A 18 -6.08 10.08 -16.08
CA ASN A 18 -5.33 8.82 -16.19
C ASN A 18 -4.24 8.70 -15.13
N CYS A 19 -3.80 9.84 -14.57
CA CYS A 19 -2.80 9.91 -13.51
C CYS A 19 -3.36 9.56 -12.12
N HIS A 20 -4.67 9.77 -11.91
CA HIS A 20 -5.38 9.48 -10.66
C HIS A 20 -5.52 7.99 -10.39
N ASP A 21 -6.14 7.61 -9.28
CA ASP A 21 -6.43 6.21 -8.99
C ASP A 21 -7.86 5.83 -9.43
N PRO A 22 -8.06 4.62 -9.98
CA PRO A 22 -7.01 3.70 -10.46
C PRO A 22 -6.26 4.29 -11.66
N LEU A 23 -4.94 4.12 -11.69
CA LEU A 23 -4.12 4.60 -12.81
C LEU A 23 -4.55 3.88 -14.09
N ASN A 24 -4.68 4.63 -15.19
CA ASN A 24 -4.86 4.06 -16.51
C ASN A 24 -3.50 3.94 -17.24
N PRO A 25 -2.88 2.74 -17.26
CA PRO A 25 -1.52 2.58 -17.78
C PRO A 25 -1.45 2.76 -19.30
N ALA A 26 -2.55 2.62 -20.03
CA ALA A 26 -2.58 2.79 -21.49
C ALA A 26 -2.38 4.25 -21.93
N TYR A 27 -2.70 5.20 -21.05
CA TYR A 27 -2.62 6.64 -21.33
C TYR A 27 -1.61 7.38 -20.44
N THR A 28 -0.87 6.64 -19.63
CA THR A 28 0.16 7.19 -18.73
C THR A 28 1.54 6.86 -19.27
N ARG A 29 2.48 7.80 -19.16
CA ARG A 29 3.86 7.55 -19.59
C ARG A 29 4.51 6.50 -18.69
N TYR A 30 5.05 5.46 -19.30
CA TYR A 30 5.91 4.49 -18.63
C TYR A 30 7.35 4.83 -18.96
N SER A 31 8.05 5.49 -18.03
CA SER A 31 9.38 6.02 -18.31
C SER A 31 10.44 4.93 -18.10
N THR A 32 11.17 4.63 -19.17
CA THR A 32 12.22 3.60 -19.21
C THR A 32 13.52 4.09 -18.58
N ASP A 33 14.17 3.25 -17.75
CA ASP A 33 15.53 3.15 -17.14
C ASP A 33 16.53 4.35 -17.09
N LEU A 34 16.25 5.47 -17.72
CA LEU A 34 17.11 6.63 -17.89
C LEU A 34 16.26 7.89 -17.71
N HIS A 35 16.36 8.52 -16.55
CA HIS A 35 15.58 9.73 -16.22
C HIS A 35 16.50 10.90 -15.97
N ARG A 36 16.12 12.09 -16.45
CA ARG A 36 16.77 13.33 -16.02
C ARG A 36 16.54 13.53 -14.53
N ALA A 37 17.63 13.64 -13.77
CA ALA A 37 17.54 13.99 -12.36
C ALA A 37 16.78 15.33 -12.20
N LEU A 38 15.73 15.34 -11.37
CA LEU A 38 14.95 16.54 -11.02
C LEU A 38 15.72 17.55 -10.14
N LYS A 39 17.00 17.32 -9.86
CA LYS A 39 17.83 18.20 -9.02
C LYS A 39 18.47 19.26 -9.90
N LYS A 40 18.21 20.53 -9.59
CA LYS A 40 18.60 21.76 -10.35
C LYS A 40 20.07 21.83 -10.82
N ASN A 41 20.97 21.03 -10.25
CA ASN A 41 22.41 21.01 -10.56
C ASN A 41 22.95 19.63 -11.01
N TYR A 42 22.09 18.68 -11.41
CA TYR A 42 22.52 17.41 -11.98
C TYR A 42 22.09 17.34 -13.45
N ILE A 43 23.07 17.32 -14.36
CA ILE A 43 22.87 17.11 -15.80
C ILE A 43 23.23 15.65 -16.08
N GLY A 44 22.27 14.86 -16.56
CA GLY A 44 22.47 13.45 -16.91
C GLY A 44 21.19 12.63 -16.78
N GLU A 45 21.17 11.49 -17.46
CA GLU A 45 20.16 10.46 -17.25
C GLU A 45 20.67 9.47 -16.21
N PHE A 46 19.85 9.15 -15.22
CA PHE A 46 20.23 8.27 -14.12
C PHE A 46 19.19 7.15 -13.95
N PRO A 47 19.65 5.93 -13.61
CA PRO A 47 18.78 4.78 -13.47
C PRO A 47 17.94 4.84 -12.20
N ALA A 48 16.62 4.82 -12.34
CA ALA A 48 15.72 4.81 -11.20
C ALA A 48 15.81 3.49 -10.39
N HIS A 49 15.72 3.62 -9.07
CA HIS A 49 15.64 2.50 -8.13
C HIS A 49 14.31 2.47 -7.37
N PHE A 50 13.56 3.58 -7.41
CA PHE A 50 12.28 3.72 -6.71
C PHE A 50 11.24 4.41 -7.59
N CYS A 51 10.01 3.92 -7.50
CA CYS A 51 8.84 4.60 -8.01
C CYS A 51 8.17 5.35 -6.86
N VAL A 52 7.82 6.61 -7.10
CA VAL A 52 7.15 7.48 -6.13
C VAL A 52 5.78 7.85 -6.66
N LYS A 53 4.80 7.89 -5.75
CA LYS A 53 3.48 8.47 -5.95
C LYS A 53 3.20 9.45 -4.82
N VAL A 54 2.86 10.68 -5.18
CA VAL A 54 2.41 11.71 -4.24
C VAL A 54 0.93 11.94 -4.49
N VAL A 55 0.13 11.86 -3.43
CA VAL A 55 -1.30 12.24 -3.46
C VAL A 55 -1.52 13.22 -2.33
N GLY A 56 -2.12 14.37 -2.63
CA GLY A 56 -2.36 15.38 -1.61
C GLY A 56 -3.31 16.47 -2.03
N ARG A 57 -3.55 17.41 -1.11
CA ARG A 57 -4.38 18.59 -1.33
C ARG A 57 -3.68 19.82 -0.78
N THR A 58 -3.81 20.95 -1.48
CA THR A 58 -3.43 22.26 -0.92
C THR A 58 -4.37 22.57 0.24
N VAL A 59 -3.85 23.19 1.30
CA VAL A 59 -4.65 23.52 2.49
C VAL A 59 -5.55 24.72 2.24
N GLU A 60 -5.08 25.70 1.48
CA GLU A 60 -5.83 26.94 1.24
C GLU A 60 -6.93 26.79 0.19
N THR A 61 -6.65 26.11 -0.92
CA THR A 61 -7.56 26.02 -2.07
C THR A 61 -8.20 24.65 -2.25
N ASN A 62 -7.84 23.67 -1.43
CA ASN A 62 -8.32 22.29 -1.52
C ASN A 62 -8.10 21.63 -2.90
N ILE A 63 -7.09 22.10 -3.64
CA ILE A 63 -6.72 21.58 -4.96
C ILE A 63 -6.00 20.25 -4.75
N GLU A 64 -6.56 19.20 -5.33
CA GLU A 64 -5.94 17.88 -5.35
C GLU A 64 -4.75 17.83 -6.29
N MET A 65 -3.67 17.19 -5.85
CA MET A 65 -2.51 16.88 -6.67
C MET A 65 -2.23 15.38 -6.65
N VAL A 66 -1.95 14.83 -7.83
CA VAL A 66 -1.41 13.49 -7.99
C VAL A 66 -0.15 13.59 -8.84
N ILE A 67 0.98 13.10 -8.33
CA ILE A 67 2.26 13.10 -9.04
C ILE A 67 2.84 11.70 -8.99
N ARG A 68 3.34 11.20 -10.12
CA ARG A 68 4.08 9.95 -10.21
C ARG A 68 5.42 10.23 -10.86
N ILE A 69 6.51 9.79 -10.23
CA ILE A 69 7.87 10.00 -10.72
C ILE A 69 8.75 8.79 -10.45
N CYS A 70 9.85 8.72 -11.19
CA CYS A 70 10.96 7.82 -10.92
C CYS A 70 11.99 8.54 -10.03
N SER A 71 12.63 7.83 -9.10
CA SER A 71 13.67 8.37 -8.24
C SER A 71 14.85 7.41 -8.04
N LEU A 72 16.01 7.99 -7.77
CA LEU A 72 17.23 7.29 -7.36
C LEU A 72 17.23 6.94 -5.88
N VAL A 73 16.50 7.70 -5.06
CA VAL A 73 16.51 7.60 -3.60
C VAL A 73 15.11 7.35 -3.08
N ASP A 74 15.03 6.68 -1.92
CA ASP A 74 13.79 6.55 -1.19
C ASP A 74 13.41 7.91 -0.59
N HIS A 75 12.19 8.38 -0.91
CA HIS A 75 11.66 9.65 -0.42
C HIS A 75 10.86 9.50 0.88
N GLY A 76 10.79 8.30 1.45
CA GLY A 76 10.00 8.02 2.65
C GLY A 76 8.49 8.07 2.38
N GLN A 77 7.70 8.09 3.46
CA GLN A 77 6.25 7.88 3.39
C GLN A 77 5.37 9.09 3.78
N LEU A 78 5.93 10.24 4.16
CA LEU A 78 5.09 11.32 4.70
C LEU A 78 5.67 12.72 4.53
N VAL A 79 4.89 13.62 3.91
CA VAL A 79 5.10 15.07 4.00
C VAL A 79 3.80 15.70 4.48
N THR A 80 3.69 15.86 5.80
CA THR A 80 2.68 16.71 6.44
C THR A 80 3.41 17.89 7.06
N GLY A 81 3.63 18.94 6.27
CA GLY A 81 4.43 20.08 6.70
C GLY A 81 3.79 21.40 6.31
N CYS A 82 2.88 21.90 7.16
CA CYS A 82 2.49 23.31 7.14
C CYS A 82 3.36 24.08 8.12
N SER A 83 4.09 25.09 7.64
CA SER A 83 4.59 26.16 8.49
C SER A 83 3.84 27.43 8.12
N ALA A 84 3.39 28.19 9.12
CA ALA A 84 2.61 29.41 8.92
C ALA A 84 3.28 30.43 7.98
N THR A 85 4.60 30.35 7.84
CA THR A 85 5.44 31.27 7.07
C THR A 85 5.68 30.86 5.61
N ARG A 86 5.34 29.62 5.21
CA ARG A 86 5.66 29.09 3.87
C ARG A 86 4.41 28.57 3.16
N ARG A 87 3.65 29.49 2.58
CA ARG A 87 2.50 29.19 1.71
C ARG A 87 2.95 29.01 0.26
N PRO A 88 2.28 28.13 -0.52
CA PRO A 88 1.08 27.35 -0.17
C PRO A 88 1.41 26.07 0.62
N CYS A 89 0.61 25.75 1.64
CA CYS A 89 0.76 24.49 2.36
C CYS A 89 0.07 23.34 1.62
N CYS A 90 0.70 22.16 1.59
CA CYS A 90 0.10 20.93 1.07
C CYS A 90 0.05 19.85 2.17
N ARG A 91 -1.06 19.11 2.24
CA ARG A 91 -1.15 17.83 2.94
C ARG A 91 -1.03 16.71 1.91
N ALA A 92 0.05 15.95 1.94
CA ALA A 92 0.28 14.89 0.97
C ALA A 92 0.85 13.62 1.60
N VAL A 93 0.45 12.48 1.05
CA VAL A 93 1.05 11.17 1.31
C VAL A 93 2.04 10.89 0.18
N ILE A 94 3.24 10.47 0.55
CA ILE A 94 4.25 9.97 -0.38
C ILE A 94 4.25 8.45 -0.26
N LEU A 95 4.14 7.74 -1.38
CA LEU A 95 4.21 6.29 -1.44
C LEU A 95 5.41 5.93 -2.31
N THR A 96 6.31 5.14 -1.76
CA THR A 96 7.54 4.71 -2.43
C THR A 96 7.58 3.19 -2.53
N CYS A 97 8.01 2.67 -3.67
CA CYS A 97 8.15 1.23 -3.93
C CYS A 97 9.30 0.99 -4.93
N ASN A 98 9.80 -0.25 -5.04
CA ASN A 98 11.05 -0.57 -5.74
C ASN A 98 10.93 -1.69 -6.79
N SER A 99 9.76 -1.85 -7.40
CA SER A 99 9.54 -2.78 -8.52
C SER A 99 8.94 -2.07 -9.74
N ASN A 100 9.09 -2.68 -10.91
CA ASN A 100 8.61 -2.10 -12.17
C ASN A 100 7.12 -1.71 -12.09
N GLY A 101 6.81 -0.45 -12.34
CA GLY A 101 5.46 0.08 -12.42
C GLY A 101 4.69 0.06 -11.11
N CYS A 102 5.31 -0.18 -9.96
CA CYS A 102 4.60 -0.40 -8.69
C CYS A 102 3.79 0.81 -8.19
N ASN A 103 4.01 1.99 -8.75
CA ASN A 103 3.23 3.19 -8.48
C ASN A 103 1.95 3.26 -9.36
N VAL A 104 1.13 2.21 -9.40
CA VAL A 104 -0.17 2.18 -10.11
C VAL A 104 -1.31 2.64 -9.19
N ALA A 105 -1.54 1.95 -8.08
CA ALA A 105 -2.45 2.31 -7.00
C ALA A 105 -2.27 1.23 -5.92
N THR A 106 -2.35 1.58 -4.64
CA THR A 106 -2.66 0.59 -3.61
C THR A 106 -4.17 0.56 -3.47
N PRO A 107 -4.87 -0.58 -3.63
CA PRO A 107 -6.13 -0.73 -2.92
C PRO A 107 -5.81 -0.50 -1.44
N LEU A 108 -6.56 0.35 -0.76
CA LEU A 108 -6.58 0.36 0.70
C LEU A 108 -6.88 -1.09 1.08
N MET A 109 -5.88 -1.86 1.53
CA MET A 109 -6.19 -3.16 2.13
C MET A 109 -7.11 -2.85 3.30
N PRO A 110 -8.38 -3.29 3.30
CA PRO A 110 -9.14 -3.26 4.53
C PRO A 110 -8.36 -4.12 5.51
N SER A 111 -8.04 -3.57 6.68
CA SER A 111 -7.53 -4.35 7.80
C SER A 111 -8.57 -5.44 8.09
N VAL A 112 -8.31 -6.67 7.63
CA VAL A 112 -9.11 -7.82 8.02
C VAL A 112 -8.73 -8.09 9.47
N SER A 113 -9.41 -7.44 10.42
CA SER A 113 -9.47 -7.93 11.78
C SER A 113 -10.16 -9.29 11.68
N ALA A 114 -9.39 -10.38 11.67
CA ALA A 114 -9.94 -11.73 11.68
C ALA A 114 -10.45 -12.04 13.10
N PRO A 115 -11.77 -12.01 13.39
CA PRO A 115 -12.24 -12.21 14.75
C PRO A 115 -12.61 -13.68 15.05
N TRP A 116 -12.41 -14.62 14.11
CA TRP A 116 -13.13 -15.91 14.14
C TRP A 116 -12.19 -17.12 14.35
N VAL A 117 -11.38 -17.10 15.42
CA VAL A 117 -10.73 -18.34 15.91
C VAL A 117 -11.12 -18.67 17.37
N ALA A 118 -11.83 -17.78 18.07
CA ALA A 118 -12.19 -18.02 19.47
C ALA A 118 -13.41 -18.96 19.70
N GLY A 119 -14.09 -19.42 18.64
CA GLY A 119 -15.36 -20.14 18.77
C GLY A 119 -15.29 -21.67 18.92
N LEU A 120 -14.10 -22.29 18.77
CA LEU A 120 -14.00 -23.77 18.70
C LEU A 120 -13.54 -24.45 20.00
N PHE A 121 -13.26 -23.71 21.08
CA PHE A 121 -12.85 -24.31 22.36
C PHE A 121 -13.98 -24.52 23.38
N LEU A 122 -15.23 -24.15 23.08
CA LEU A 122 -16.35 -24.24 24.03
C LEU A 122 -17.19 -25.52 23.95
N LEU A 123 -16.91 -26.44 23.02
CA LEU A 123 -17.68 -27.70 22.90
C LEU A 123 -17.07 -28.91 23.64
N ALA A 124 -15.90 -28.77 24.29
CA ALA A 124 -15.31 -29.87 25.05
C ALA A 124 -15.90 -30.07 26.46
N ALA A 125 -16.83 -29.21 26.91
CA ALA A 125 -17.32 -29.21 28.29
C ALA A 125 -18.58 -30.07 28.56
N LEU A 126 -19.09 -30.82 27.57
CA LEU A 126 -20.34 -31.60 27.71
C LEU A 126 -20.15 -33.13 27.67
N VAL A 127 -18.98 -33.66 28.02
CA VAL A 127 -18.85 -35.11 28.25
C VAL A 127 -19.26 -35.42 29.71
N PRO A 128 -20.45 -35.99 29.98
CA PRO A 128 -20.80 -36.44 31.31
C PRO A 128 -19.94 -37.64 31.71
N SER A 129 -19.32 -37.53 32.88
CA SER A 129 -18.63 -38.60 33.59
C SER A 129 -19.64 -39.64 34.08
N THR A 130 -19.75 -40.79 33.41
CA THR A 130 -20.43 -41.95 33.99
C THR A 130 -19.43 -42.81 34.76
N SER A 131 -19.60 -42.78 36.08
CA SER A 131 -18.92 -43.53 37.13
C SER A 131 -18.84 -45.04 36.87
N GLN A 132 -17.75 -45.63 37.36
CA GLN A 132 -17.56 -47.07 37.56
C GLN A 132 -18.69 -47.66 38.41
N SER A 133 -19.12 -48.88 38.07
CA SER A 133 -19.68 -49.87 39.01
C SER A 133 -19.52 -51.28 38.43
N ALA A 134 -18.76 -52.10 39.15
CA ALA A 134 -18.57 -53.52 38.91
C ALA A 134 -19.81 -54.33 39.32
N LEU A 135 -20.16 -55.42 38.61
CA LEU A 135 -20.58 -56.70 39.23
C LEU A 135 -20.78 -57.85 38.21
N HIS A 136 -19.90 -58.86 38.31
CA HIS A 136 -20.14 -60.31 38.34
C HIS A 136 -21.10 -61.05 37.37
N THR A 137 -20.58 -62.20 36.91
CA THR A 137 -21.22 -63.46 36.42
C THR A 137 -21.63 -63.60 34.95
N GLY A 138 -21.22 -64.73 34.35
CA GLY A 138 -21.94 -65.34 33.23
C GLY A 138 -21.07 -66.09 32.22
N VAL A 139 -20.63 -67.30 32.56
CA VAL A 139 -20.19 -68.34 31.62
C VAL A 139 -21.37 -68.80 30.74
N LEU A 140 -21.16 -69.05 29.43
CA LEU A 140 -21.77 -70.11 28.59
C LEU A 140 -21.29 -69.92 27.13
N ILE A 141 -20.28 -70.67 26.67
CA ILE A 141 -20.34 -71.83 25.74
C ILE A 141 -21.07 -71.56 24.42
N GLY A 142 -20.32 -71.72 23.33
CA GLY A 142 -20.76 -71.78 21.93
C GLY A 142 -19.55 -71.84 21.02
#